data_AF-A0A843HSZ3-F1
#
_entry.id   AF-A0A843HSZ3-F1
#
_cell.length_a   1.000
_cell.length_b   1.000
_cell.length_c   1.000
_cell.angle_alpha   90.00
_cell.angle_beta   90.00
_cell.angle_gamma   90.00
#
_symmetry.space_group_name_H-M   'P 1'
#
loop_
_entity.id
_entity.type
_entity.pdbx_description
1 polymer ?
#
loop_
_entity_poly.entity_id
_entity_poly.type
_entity_poly.pdbx_seq_one_letter_code
_entity_poly.pdbx_strand_id
1 'polypeptide(L)' 'MVDISEKEPVLRIATAEGKIKLKKETIERIKKEEIEKGDVISTAKIAGIMAAKRTYELIPMCH' A
#
# COMPACT_ATOMS: atom_id res chain seq x y z
N MET A 1 9.17 -12.90 17.21
CA MET A 1 10.40 -12.53 16.49
C MET A 1 11.24 -13.79 16.33
N VAL A 2 11.58 -14.18 15.10
CA VAL A 2 12.55 -15.25 14.85
C VAL A 2 13.90 -14.57 14.68
N ASP A 3 14.95 -15.08 15.33
CA ASP A 3 16.29 -14.56 15.15
C ASP A 3 16.75 -14.75 13.69
N ILE A 4 17.25 -13.67 13.10
CA ILE A 4 17.76 -13.63 11.72
C ILE A 4 19.20 -13.09 11.66
N SER A 5 19.87 -12.89 12.79
CA SER A 5 21.22 -12.31 12.85
C SER A 5 22.28 -13.13 12.12
N GLU A 6 22.10 -14.44 12.00
CA GLU A 6 22.99 -15.33 11.24
C GLU A 6 22.77 -15.29 9.72
N LYS A 7 21.72 -14.62 9.24
CA LYS A 7 21.44 -14.53 7.79
C LYS A 7 22.28 -13.43 7.15
N GLU A 8 22.98 -13.76 6.07
CA GLU A 8 23.74 -12.75 5.33
C GLU A 8 22.83 -11.68 4.68
N PRO A 9 23.26 -10.40 4.71
CA PRO A 9 22.54 -9.32 4.04
C PRO A 9 22.69 -9.46 2.53
N VAL A 10 21.55 -9.59 1.85
CA VAL A 10 21.45 -9.67 0.38
C VAL A 10 20.34 -8.74 -0.10
N LEU A 11 20.36 -8.36 -1.38
CA LEU A 11 19.28 -7.60 -1.98
C LEU A 11 17.97 -8.41 -1.97
N ARG A 12 16.93 -7.86 -1.36
CA ARG A 12 15.59 -8.47 -1.30
C ARG A 12 14.58 -7.53 -1.95
N ILE A 13 13.82 -8.05 -2.91
CA ILE A 13 12.76 -7.32 -3.62
C ILE A 13 11.52 -8.21 -3.64
N ALA A 14 10.35 -7.59 -3.45
CA ALA A 14 9.06 -8.26 -3.56
C ALA A 14 8.07 -7.34 -4.30
N THR A 15 7.17 -7.94 -5.08
CA THR A 15 6.10 -7.26 -5.81
C THR A 15 4.76 -7.88 -5.43
N ALA A 16 3.75 -7.06 -5.20
CA ALA A 16 2.38 -7.48 -4.93
C ALA A 16 1.38 -6.63 -5.74
N GLU A 17 0.23 -7.20 -6.08
CA GLU A 17 -0.88 -6.48 -6.72
C GLU A 17 -2.17 -6.59 -5.90
N GLY A 18 -3.05 -5.62 -6.06
CA GLY A 18 -4.39 -5.62 -5.46
C GLY A 18 -5.38 -4.85 -6.34
N LYS A 19 -6.65 -5.23 -6.27
CA LYS A 19 -7.73 -4.57 -7.03
C LYS A 19 -8.96 -4.35 -6.16
N ILE A 20 -9.62 -3.22 -6.38
CA ILE A 20 -10.90 -2.88 -5.79
C ILE A 20 -11.95 -2.74 -6.89
N LYS A 21 -13.09 -3.43 -6.74
CA LYS A 21 -14.21 -3.30 -7.67
C LYS A 21 -15.11 -2.16 -7.21
N LEU A 22 -15.38 -1.21 -8.10
CA LEU A 22 -16.23 -0.05 -7.85
C LEU A 22 -17.38 -0.02 -8.86
N LYS A 23 -18.40 0.79 -8.58
CA LYS A 23 -19.45 1.10 -9.55
C LYS A 23 -18.87 1.92 -10.70
N LYS A 24 -19.50 1.81 -11.88
CA LYS A 24 -19.08 2.55 -13.07
C LYS A 24 -19.11 4.06 -12.83
N GLU A 25 -20.15 4.58 -12.18
CA GLU A 25 -20.26 6.03 -11.91
C GLU A 25 -19.13 6.52 -10.98
N THR A 26 -18.71 5.70 -10.02
CA THR A 26 -17.58 6.04 -9.13
C THR A 26 -16.27 6.16 -9.91
N ILE A 27 -16.00 5.22 -10.82
CA ILE A 27 -14.79 5.26 -11.65
C ILE A 27 -14.78 6.50 -12.54
N GLU A 28 -15.93 6.86 -13.12
CA GLU A 28 -16.07 8.06 -13.94
C GLU A 28 -15.80 9.34 -13.14
N ARG A 29 -16.36 9.45 -11.93
CA ARG A 29 -16.10 10.60 -11.04
C ARG A 29 -14.63 10.71 -10.64
N ILE A 30 -13.96 9.59 -10.40
CA ILE A 30 -12.52 9.58 -10.10
C ILE A 30 -11.73 10.11 -11.29
N LYS A 31 -12.04 9.66 -12.52
CA LYS A 31 -11.36 10.11 -13.74
C LYS A 31 -11.59 11.59 -14.05
N LYS A 32 -12.73 12.14 -13.66
CA LYS A 32 -13.08 13.57 -13.82
C LYS A 32 -12.63 14.45 -12.66
N GLU A 33 -11.98 13.87 -11.65
CA GLU A 33 -11.57 14.59 -10.43
C GLU A 33 -12.76 15.20 -9.65
N GLU A 34 -13.96 14.61 -9.77
CA GLU A 34 -15.22 15.08 -9.16
C GLU A 34 -15.53 14.40 -7.80
N ILE A 35 -14.47 14.06 -7.06
CA ILE A 35 -14.59 13.44 -5.73
C ILE A 35 -14.47 14.53 -4.66
N GLU A 36 -15.49 14.64 -3.81
CA GLU A 36 -15.58 15.63 -2.73
C GLU A 36 -14.39 15.57 -1.76
N LYS A 37 -13.83 14.38 -1.53
CA LYS A 37 -12.67 14.15 -0.65
C LYS A 37 -11.32 14.51 -1.30
N GLY A 38 -11.31 14.99 -2.53
CA GLY A 38 -10.10 15.35 -3.28
C GLY A 38 -9.52 14.20 -4.10
N ASP A 39 -8.23 14.31 -4.45
CA ASP A 39 -7.52 13.35 -5.30
C ASP A 39 -7.30 12.01 -4.59
N VAL A 40 -8.14 11.03 -4.94
CA VAL A 40 -8.10 9.69 -4.36
C VAL A 40 -6.89 8.86 -4.80
N ILE A 41 -6.33 9.10 -6.00
CA ILE A 41 -5.23 8.29 -6.54
C ILE A 41 -3.92 8.70 -5.87
N SER A 42 -3.65 10.01 -5.81
CA SER A 42 -2.47 10.52 -5.11
C SER A 42 -2.53 10.20 -3.61
N THR A 43 -3.70 10.36 -2.99
CA THR A 43 -3.91 9.99 -1.58
C THR A 43 -3.64 8.50 -1.35
N ALA A 44 -4.16 7.61 -2.20
CA ALA A 44 -3.94 6.16 -2.09
C ALA A 44 -2.47 5.77 -2.25
N LYS A 45 -1.72 6.43 -3.16
CA LYS A 45 -0.27 6.20 -3.31
C LYS A 45 0.50 6.56 -2.05
N ILE A 46 0.22 7.72 -1.46
CA ILE A 46 0.87 8.16 -0.22
C ILE A 46 0.54 7.20 0.93
N ALA A 47 -0.74 6.82 1.06
CA ALA A 47 -1.18 5.86 2.06
C ALA A 47 -0.47 4.51 1.91
N GLY A 48 -0.31 4.00 0.69
CA GLY A 48 0.41 2.75 0.41
C GLY A 48 1.89 2.81 0.81
N ILE A 49 2.60 3.90 0.45
CA ILE A 49 4.01 4.09 0.83
C ILE A 49 4.16 4.20 2.35
N MET A 50 3.26 4.93 3.02
CA MET A 50 3.26 5.02 4.47
C MET A 50 2.97 3.68 5.15
N ALA A 51 2.00 2.91 4.63
CA ALA A 51 1.67 1.59 5.14
C ALA A 51 2.85 0.63 5.02
N ALA A 52 3.54 0.62 3.87
CA ALA A 52 4.72 -0.23 3.65
C ALA A 52 5.80 0.01 4.72
N LYS A 53 6.08 1.28 5.05
CA LYS A 53 7.06 1.65 6.08
C LYS A 53 6.62 1.30 7.50
N ARG A 54 5.31 1.13 7.74
CA ARG A 54 4.74 0.82 9.07
C ARG A 54 4.35 -0.64 9.22
N THR A 55 4.74 -1.51 8.28
CA THR A 55 4.38 -2.94 8.30
C THR A 55 4.76 -3.62 9.62
N TYR A 56 5.93 -3.29 10.19
CA TYR A 56 6.40 -3.83 11.47
C TYR A 56 5.52 -3.43 12.67
N GLU A 57 4.82 -2.28 12.59
CA GLU A 57 3.87 -1.85 13.62
C GLU A 57 2.52 -2.58 13.50
N LEU A 58 2.18 -3.00 12.28
CA LEU A 58 0.88 -3.57 11.94
C LEU A 58 0.84 -5.10 12.05
N ILE A 59 1.96 -5.77 11.76
CA ILE A 59 2.05 -7.25 11.73
C ILE A 59 2.92 -7.73 12.90
N PRO A 60 2.34 -8.42 13.91
CA PRO A 60 3.02 -8.73 15.18
C PRO A 60 4.36 -9.47 15.11
N MET A 61 4.61 -10.20 14.02
CA MET A 61 5.82 -11.00 13.85
C MET A 61 6.67 -10.53 12.65
N CYS A 62 6.41 -9.34 12.10
CA CYS A 62 7.25 -8.73 11.07
C CYS A 62 8.52 -8.12 11.68
N HIS A 63 9.65 -8.37 11.02
CA HIS A 63 10.99 -7.97 11.42
C HIS A 63 11.82 -7.63 10.19
#